data_AF-A0A0S9DUZ8-F1
#
_entry.id   AF-A0A0S9DUZ8-F1
#
_cell.length_a   1.000
_cell.length_b   1.000
_cell.length_c   1.000
_cell.angle_alpha   90.00
_cell.angle_beta   90.00
_cell.angle_gamma   90.00
#
_symmetry.space_group_name_H-M   'P 1'
#
loop_
_entity.id
_entity.type
_entity.pdbx_description
1 polymer ?
#
loop_
_entity_poly.entity_id
_entity_poly.type
_entity_poly.pdbx_seq_one_letter_code
_entity_poly.pdbx_strand_id
1 'polypeptide(L)' 'MEHLVELSGVAKVTFVRQALGDMLTTMGLVYPEVADSLRVKKTAGRTRPATITRKRTNHGN' A
#
# COMPACT_ATOMS: atom_id res chain seq x y z
N MET A 1 11.15 1.58 -6.59
CA MET A 1 9.98 1.18 -5.78
C MET A 1 9.62 2.25 -4.75
N GLU A 2 10.58 2.91 -4.10
CA GLU A 2 10.30 3.99 -3.12
C GLU A 2 9.53 5.15 -3.74
N HIS A 3 9.93 5.64 -4.92
CA HIS A 3 9.19 6.68 -5.65
C HIS A 3 7.75 6.26 -6.07
N LEU A 4 7.49 4.96 -6.31
CA LEU A 4 6.14 4.48 -6.62
C LEU A 4 5.22 4.53 -5.40
N VAL A 5 5.75 4.19 -4.22
CA VAL A 5 5.02 4.26 -2.95
C VAL A 5 4.73 5.71 -2.57
N GLU A 6 5.70 6.60 -2.78
CA GLU A 6 5.57 8.04 -2.50
C GLU A 6 4.52 8.71 -3.40
N LEU A 7 4.55 8.44 -4.71
CA LEU A 7 3.62 9.04 -5.68
C LEU A 7 2.21 8.48 -5.59
N SER A 8 2.06 7.18 -5.32
CA SER A 8 0.74 6.53 -5.26
C SER A 8 0.09 6.58 -3.88
N GLY A 9 0.87 6.79 -2.82
CA GLY A 9 0.43 6.61 -1.44
C GLY A 9 0.13 5.15 -1.06
N VAL A 10 0.42 4.19 -1.95
CA VAL A 10 0.16 2.77 -1.77
C VAL A 10 1.40 2.08 -1.22
N ALA A 11 1.24 1.25 -0.18
CA ALA A 11 2.35 0.55 0.44
C ALA A 11 3.04 -0.45 -0.53
N LYS A 12 4.37 -0.61 -0.40
CA LYS A 12 5.15 -1.54 -1.23
C LYS A 12 4.56 -2.96 -1.27
N VAL A 13 4.09 -3.45 -0.11
CA VAL A 13 3.50 -4.78 0.03
C VAL A 13 2.27 -4.98 -0.86
N THR A 14 1.53 -3.92 -1.17
CA THR A 14 0.37 -3.97 -2.05
C THR A 14 0.78 -4.30 -3.48
N PHE A 15 1.81 -3.62 -3.99
CA PHE A 15 2.31 -3.90 -5.34
C PHE A 15 2.82 -5.33 -5.46
N VAL A 16 3.49 -5.82 -4.41
CA VAL A 16 3.95 -7.21 -4.34
C VAL A 16 2.77 -8.20 -4.36
N ARG A 17 1.69 -7.92 -3.60
CA ARG A 17 0.49 -8.78 -3.60
C ARG A 17 -0.22 -8.80 -4.96
N GLN A 18 -0.30 -7.66 -5.64
CA GLN A 18 -0.90 -7.57 -6.97
C GLN A 18 -0.08 -8.37 -7.99
N ALA A 19 1.23 -8.13 -8.04
CA ALA A 19 2.13 -8.85 -8.96
C ALA A 19 2.11 -10.37 -8.70
N LEU A 20 2.07 -10.78 -7.42
CA LEU A 20 1.95 -12.19 -7.06
C LEU A 20 0.62 -12.78 -7.51
N GLY A 21 -0.51 -12.08 -7.30
CA GLY A 21 -1.82 -12.51 -7.76
C GLY A 21 -1.88 -12.71 -9.27
N ASP A 22 -1.41 -11.72 -10.05
CA ASP A 22 -1.39 -11.79 -11.51
C ASP A 22 -0.50 -12.96 -12.01
N MET A 23 0.65 -13.19 -11.36
CA MET A 23 1.54 -14.31 -11.69
C MET A 23 0.86 -15.66 -11.41
N LEU A 24 0.25 -15.83 -10.23
CA LEU A 24 -0.43 -17.07 -9.85
C LEU A 24 -1.62 -17.39 -10.76
N THR A 25 -2.36 -16.37 -11.20
CA THR A 25 -3.44 -16.55 -12.18
C THR A 25 -2.92 -16.94 -13.56
N THR A 26 -1.82 -16.31 -14.01
CA THR A 26 -1.17 -16.69 -15.27
C THR A 26 -0.68 -18.14 -15.26
N MET A 27 -0.20 -18.62 -14.11
CA MET A 27 0.20 -20.02 -13.91
C MET A 27 -0.99 -20.98 -13.73
N GLY A 28 -2.24 -20.49 -13.73
CA GLY A 28 -3.43 -21.31 -13.51
C GLY A 28 -3.57 -21.88 -12.10
N LEU A 29 -2.80 -21.36 -11.13
CA LEU A 29 -2.81 -21.83 -9.74
C LEU A 29 -3.94 -21.21 -8.93
N VAL A 30 -4.45 -20.06 -9.37
CA VAL A 30 -5.46 -19.28 -8.67
C VAL A 30 -6.44 -18.70 -9.68
N TYR A 31 -7.74 -18.89 -9.43
CA TYR A 31 -8.79 -18.33 -10.25
C TYR A 31 -8.76 -16.78 -10.24
N PRO A 32 -9.11 -16.11 -11.36
CA PRO A 32 -9.07 -14.64 -11.45
C PRO A 32 -9.83 -13.93 -10.33
N GLU A 33 -10.95 -14.48 -9.88
CA GLU A 33 -11.80 -13.92 -8.82
C GLU A 33 -11.06 -13.89 -7.47
N VAL A 34 -10.17 -14.85 -7.24
CA VAL A 34 -9.34 -14.93 -6.04
C VAL A 34 -8.16 -13.95 -6.15
N ALA A 35 -7.56 -13.79 -7.33
CA ALA A 35 -6.55 -12.77 -7.54
C ALA A 35 -7.09 -11.34 -7.41
N ASP A 36 -8.35 -11.10 -7.80
CA ASP A 36 -9.03 -9.82 -7.59
C ASP A 36 -9.18 -9.46 -6.11
N SER A 37 -9.26 -10.46 -5.22
CA SER A 37 -9.26 -10.22 -3.76
C SER A 37 -7.92 -9.68 -3.23
N LEU A 38 -6.82 -9.95 -3.94
CA LEU A 38 -5.47 -9.45 -3.61
C LEU A 38 -5.24 -8.03 -4.12
N ARG A 39 -6.10 -7.53 -5.01
CA ARG A 39 -6.02 -6.16 -5.52
C ARG A 39 -6.54 -5.19 -4.47
N VAL A 40 -5.78 -4.13 -4.23
CA VAL A 40 -6.21 -3.08 -3.29
C VAL A 40 -7.35 -2.27 -3.90
N LYS A 41 -8.55 -2.45 -3.34
CA LYS A 41 -9.63 -1.47 -3.48
C LYS A 41 -9.25 -0.24 -2.65
N LYS A 42 -9.30 0.95 -3.26
CA LYS A 42 -9.23 2.21 -2.51
C LYS A 42 -10.34 2.18 -1.46
N THR A 43 -9.98 2.01 -0.19
CA THR A 43 -10.90 2.30 0.90
C THR A 43 -11.09 3.81 0.91
N ALA A 44 -12.22 4.26 0.36
CA ALA A 44 -12.64 5.65 0.41
C ALA A 44 -12.71 6.04 1.91
N GLY A 45 -11.71 6.75 2.41
CA GLY A 45 -11.71 7.27 3.77
C GLY A 45 -10.54 6.88 4.67
N ARG A 46 -9.54 6.09 4.23
CA ARG A 46 -8.31 5.94 5.05
C ARG A 46 -7.36 7.11 4.81
N THR A 47 -7.77 8.29 5.27
CA THR A 47 -6.90 9.45 5.48
C THR A 47 -5.72 8.96 6.32
N ARG A 48 -4.49 9.12 5.80
CA ARG A 48 -3.25 8.81 6.52
C ARG A 48 -3.37 9.38 7.95
N PRO A 49 -3.04 8.62 9.02
CA PRO A 49 -2.84 9.26 10.30
C PRO A 49 -1.71 10.27 10.10
N ALA A 50 -2.02 11.56 10.26
CA ALA A 50 -1.04 12.62 10.22
C ALA A 50 0.11 12.22 11.14
N THR A 51 1.30 12.04 10.59
CA THR A 51 2.50 11.83 11.38
C THR A 51 2.67 13.09 12.23
N ILE A 52 2.21 13.04 13.48
CA ILE A 52 2.38 14.12 14.46
C ILE A 52 3.88 14.25 14.67
N THR A 53 4.50 15.14 13.91
CA THR A 53 5.89 15.55 14.11
C THR A 53 5.88 16.41 15.37
N ARG A 54 6.07 15.78 16.54
CA ARG A 54 6.33 16.50 17.79
C ARG A 54 7.65 17.24 17.64
N LYS A 55 7.59 18.51 17.24
CA LYS A 55 8.70 19.45 17.34
C LYS A 55 8.93 19.70 18.84
N ARG A 56 9.91 19.03 19.45
CA ARG A 56 10.43 19.42 20.77
C ARG A 56 11.18 20.73 20.59
N THR A 57 10.55 21.85 20.88
CA THR A 57 11.26 23.08 21.23
C THR A 57 11.42 23.09 22.75
N ASN A 58 12.57 22.62 23.24
CA ASN A 58 13.05 23.01 24.56
C ASN A 58 13.46 24.48 24.44
N HIS A 59 12.59 25.39 24.86
CA HIS A 59 12.99 26.77 25.13
C HIS A 59 13.38 26.83 26.60
N GLY A 60 14.68 26.91 26.85
CA GLY A 60 15.19 27.28 28.17
C GLY A 60 15.12 28.80 28.29
N ASN A 61 14.50 29.27 29.37
CA ASN A 61 15.03 30.31 30.24
C ASN A 61 14.27 30.28 31.57
#